data_AF-A0A3C1ZBX5-F1
#
_entry.id   AF-A0A3C1ZBX5-F1
#
_cell.length_a   1.000
_cell.length_b   1.000
_cell.length_c   1.000
_cell.angle_alpha   90.00
_cell.angle_beta   90.00
_cell.angle_gamma   90.00
#
_symmetry.space_group_name_H-M   'P 1'
#
loop_
_entity.id
_entity.type
_entity.pdbx_description
1 polymer ?
#
loop_
_entity_poly.entity_id
_entity_poly.type
_entity_poly.pdbx_seq_one_letter_code
_entity_poly.pdbx_strand_id
1 'polypeptide(L)'
;MAFLAVISATAKNQWNVGGHYYDVDTIIFPHQAGPGVYCAKYDLPDMPLKVSVMEMDLTCPYIDLEMCMGQDKSIGCETPANMIARNNWVGHEVVGATNGDFFA
;
A
#
# COMPACT_ATOMS: atom_id res chain seq x y z
N MET A 1 -1.12 -32.50 40.42
CA MET A 1 -1.76 -32.03 39.17
C MET A 1 -1.19 -30.66 38.83
N ALA A 2 -0.43 -30.53 37.76
CA ALA A 2 0.10 -29.25 37.30
C ALA A 2 -0.82 -28.71 36.20
N PHE A 3 -1.34 -27.51 36.38
CA PHE A 3 -2.18 -26.81 35.41
C PHE A 3 -1.24 -26.17 34.37
N LEU A 4 -1.29 -26.62 33.12
CA LEU A 4 -0.54 -26.04 32.02
C LEU A 4 -1.28 -24.78 31.56
N ALA A 5 -0.73 -23.60 31.83
CA ALA A 5 -1.26 -22.36 31.27
C ALA A 5 -0.98 -22.33 29.76
N VAL A 6 -2.03 -22.42 28.95
CA VAL A 6 -1.95 -22.13 27.52
C VAL A 6 -1.87 -20.61 27.38
N ILE A 7 -0.66 -20.09 27.15
CA ILE A 7 -0.46 -18.69 26.80
C ILE A 7 -0.80 -18.58 25.32
N SER A 8 -2.03 -18.16 25.01
CA SER A 8 -2.38 -17.76 23.66
C SER A 8 -1.61 -16.46 23.38
N ALA A 9 -0.53 -16.54 22.59
CA ALA A 9 0.07 -15.35 22.02
C ALA A 9 -0.90 -14.81 20.96
N THR A 10 -1.79 -13.89 21.35
CA THR A 10 -2.55 -13.11 20.39
C THR A 10 -1.55 -12.36 19.51
N ALA A 11 -1.65 -12.52 18.20
CA ALA A 11 -0.80 -11.82 17.24
C ALA A 11 -0.86 -10.31 17.51
N LYS A 12 0.30 -9.64 17.46
CA LYS A 12 0.39 -8.20 17.67
C LYS A 12 -0.26 -7.46 16.50
N ASN A 13 -1.50 -7.00 16.67
CA ASN A 13 -2.14 -6.00 15.83
C ASN A 13 -1.66 -4.59 16.21
N GLN A 14 -0.35 -4.44 16.41
CA GLN A 14 0.23 -3.19 16.87
C GLN A 14 1.40 -2.78 15.99
N TRP A 15 1.39 -1.52 15.53
CA TRP A 15 2.49 -0.94 14.79
C TRP A 15 3.31 -0.01 15.67
N ASN A 16 4.64 -0.11 15.56
CA ASN A 16 5.54 0.86 16.17
C ASN A 16 5.74 2.01 15.18
N VAL A 17 5.19 3.18 15.50
CA VAL A 17 5.35 4.41 14.74
C VAL A 17 6.09 5.41 15.63
N GLY A 18 7.33 5.73 15.27
CA GLY A 18 8.14 6.71 16.01
C GLY A 18 8.45 6.34 17.47
N GLY A 19 8.47 5.05 17.82
CA GLY A 19 8.69 4.57 19.19
C GLY A 19 7.41 4.36 20.00
N HIS A 20 6.25 4.69 19.44
CA HIS A 20 4.93 4.49 20.06
C HIS A 20 4.20 3.32 19.41
N TYR A 21 3.61 2.45 20.22
CA TYR A 21 2.80 1.33 19.74
C TYR A 21 1.34 1.78 19.61
N TYR A 22 0.78 1.59 18.41
CA TYR A 22 -0.61 1.88 18.10
C TYR A 22 -1.33 0.58 17.74
N ASP A 23 -2.56 0.42 18.25
CA ASP A 23 -3.43 -0.65 17.79
C ASP A 23 -3.84 -0.42 16.33
N VAL A 24 -3.96 -1.50 15.58
CA VAL A 24 -4.20 -1.49 14.13
C VAL A 24 -5.34 -2.42 13.78
N ASP A 25 -6.39 -1.84 13.22
CA ASP A 25 -7.52 -2.57 12.67
C ASP A 25 -7.30 -2.82 11.18
N THR A 26 -7.38 -4.09 10.78
CA THR A 26 -7.35 -4.44 9.35
C THR A 26 -8.74 -4.23 8.75
N ILE A 27 -8.87 -3.23 7.88
CA ILE A 27 -10.12 -2.90 7.20
C ILE A 27 -10.29 -3.74 5.93
N ILE A 28 -9.18 -3.91 5.19
CA ILE A 28 -9.12 -4.80 4.03
C ILE A 28 -7.91 -5.71 4.24
N PHE A 29 -8.18 -7.01 4.33
CA PHE A 29 -7.13 -8.02 4.43
C PHE A 29 -6.23 -8.01 3.19
N PRO A 30 -4.93 -8.33 3.35
CA PRO A 30 -4.02 -8.49 2.22
C PRO A 30 -4.61 -9.40 1.17
N HIS A 31 -4.76 -8.89 -0.04
CA HIS A 31 -5.25 -9.63 -1.19
C HIS A 31 -4.44 -9.26 -2.43
N GLN A 32 -4.34 -10.20 -3.36
CA GLN A 32 -3.58 -10.01 -4.57
C GLN A 32 -4.32 -9.06 -5.53
N ALA A 33 -3.65 -7.98 -5.92
CA ALA A 33 -4.17 -7.00 -6.89
C ALA A 33 -3.62 -7.25 -8.31
N GLY A 34 -2.45 -7.89 -8.41
CA GLY A 34 -1.82 -8.31 -9.66
C GLY A 34 -0.76 -9.39 -9.40
N PRO A 35 -0.14 -9.98 -10.42
CA PRO A 35 0.99 -10.90 -10.23
C PRO A 35 2.04 -10.24 -9.34
N GLY A 36 2.39 -10.82 -8.18
CA GLY A 36 3.39 -10.24 -7.26
C GLY A 36 3.01 -8.92 -6.58
N VAL A 37 1.77 -8.44 -6.69
CA VAL A 37 1.28 -7.21 -6.01
C VAL A 37 0.16 -7.53 -5.03
N TYR A 38 0.29 -7.04 -3.80
CA TYR A 38 -0.69 -7.21 -2.72
C TYR A 38 -1.15 -5.86 -2.17
N CYS A 39 -2.44 -5.74 -1.89
CA CYS A 39 -3.05 -4.53 -1.34
C CYS A 39 -3.73 -4.83 0.00
N ALA A 40 -3.59 -3.90 0.95
CA ALA A 40 -4.26 -3.96 2.24
C ALA A 40 -4.65 -2.55 2.71
N LYS A 41 -5.65 -2.47 3.61
CA LYS A 41 -6.02 -1.21 4.27
C LYS A 41 -6.12 -1.39 5.76
N TYR A 42 -5.59 -0.42 6.49
CA TYR A 42 -5.51 -0.41 7.93
C TYR A 42 -6.07 0.89 8.49
N ASP A 43 -6.63 0.82 9.69
CA ASP A 43 -7.08 1.95 10.48
C ASP A 43 -6.36 1.94 11.82
N LEU A 44 -5.77 3.08 12.19
CA LEU A 44 -5.17 3.28 13.50
C LEU A 44 -6.15 4.16 14.29
N PRO A 45 -7.00 3.61 15.18
CA PRO A 45 -8.02 4.42 15.85
C PRO A 45 -7.43 5.47 16.79
N ASP A 46 -6.33 5.13 17.47
CA ASP A 46 -5.65 6.02 18.44
C ASP A 46 -4.84 7.14 17.78
N MET A 47 -4.48 6.98 16.50
CA MET A 47 -3.88 8.00 15.66
C MET A 47 -4.74 8.08 14.41
N PRO A 48 -5.71 9.01 14.29
CA PRO A 48 -6.80 8.98 13.30
C PRO A 48 -6.28 8.99 11.85
N LEU A 49 -5.80 7.84 11.41
CA LEU A 49 -4.96 7.63 10.24
C LEU A 49 -5.43 6.36 9.56
N LYS A 50 -5.81 6.53 8.31
CA LYS A 50 -6.15 5.43 7.41
C LYS A 50 -4.99 5.19 6.48
N VAL A 51 -4.48 3.97 6.49
CA VAL A 51 -3.29 3.59 5.71
C VAL A 51 -3.73 2.64 4.61
N SER A 52 -3.41 2.99 3.36
CA SER A 52 -3.49 2.07 2.22
C SER A 52 -2.08 1.61 1.89
N VAL A 53 -1.86 0.30 1.90
CA VAL A 53 -0.56 -0.32 1.63
C VAL A 53 -0.66 -1.11 0.33
N MET A 54 0.35 -0.93 -0.53
CA MET A 54 0.58 -1.77 -1.69
C MET A 54 2.01 -2.32 -1.60
N GLU A 55 2.13 -3.64 -1.59
CA GLU A 55 3.41 -4.35 -1.58
C GLU A 55 3.64 -4.95 -2.96
N MET A 56 4.86 -4.77 -3.48
CA MET A 56 5.25 -5.23 -4.82
C MET A 56 6.52 -6.08 -4.72
N ASP A 57 6.48 -7.29 -5.26
CA ASP A 57 7.66 -8.13 -5.44
C ASP A 57 8.44 -7.67 -6.68
N LEU A 58 9.57 -7.00 -6.44
CA LEU A 58 10.45 -6.49 -7.49
C LEU A 58 11.20 -7.59 -8.27
N THR A 59 11.08 -8.85 -7.87
CA THR A 59 11.66 -9.99 -8.60
C THR A 59 10.67 -10.64 -9.58
N CYS A 60 9.39 -10.26 -9.51
CA CYS A 60 8.35 -10.76 -10.40
C CYS A 60 8.55 -10.17 -11.81
N PRO A 61 8.76 -11.00 -12.86
CA PRO A 61 9.08 -10.52 -14.21
C PRO A 61 7.89 -9.89 -14.95
N TYR A 62 6.72 -9.83 -14.32
CA TYR A 62 5.47 -9.31 -14.88
C TYR A 62 5.11 -7.92 -14.35
N ILE A 63 5.97 -7.33 -13.52
CA ILE A 63 5.74 -6.02 -12.90
C ILE A 63 6.93 -5.13 -13.22
N ASP A 64 6.63 -3.93 -13.70
CA ASP A 64 7.58 -2.83 -13.82
C ASP A 64 7.20 -1.69 -12.87
N LEU A 65 8.20 -0.95 -12.40
CA LEU A 65 8.01 0.28 -11.66
C LEU A 65 8.37 1.46 -12.56
N GLU A 66 7.38 2.28 -12.86
CA GLU A 66 7.54 3.44 -13.73
C GLU A 66 7.33 4.75 -12.96
N MET A 67 8.12 5.76 -13.31
CA MET A 67 7.96 7.13 -12.85
C MET A 67 7.44 7.96 -14.01
N CYS A 68 6.45 8.81 -13.75
CA CYS A 68 5.89 9.72 -14.75
C CYS A 68 5.80 11.14 -14.22
N MET A 69 5.77 12.10 -15.14
CA MET A 69 5.51 13.50 -14.86
C MET A 69 4.04 13.82 -15.16
N GLY A 70 3.49 14.83 -14.49
CA GLY A 70 2.11 15.24 -14.72
C GLY A 70 1.87 15.60 -16.19
N GLN A 71 0.97 14.87 -16.84
CA GLN A 71 0.65 15.00 -18.27
C GLN A 71 1.85 14.77 -19.21
N ASP A 72 2.91 14.11 -18.75
CA ASP A 72 4.21 13.95 -19.43
C ASP A 72 4.85 15.29 -19.83
N LYS A 73 4.71 16.31 -18.97
CA LYS A 73 5.28 17.65 -19.17
C LYS A 73 6.18 18.05 -18.02
N SER A 74 7.15 18.91 -18.31
CA SER A 74 7.99 19.56 -17.28
C SER A 74 7.19 20.49 -16.37
N ILE A 75 6.08 21.04 -16.88
CA ILE A 75 5.13 21.85 -16.12
C ILE A 75 3.74 21.28 -16.39
N GLY A 76 3.23 20.49 -15.46
CA GLY A 76 1.94 19.83 -15.56
C GLY A 76 1.53 19.23 -14.22
N CYS A 77 0.23 19.25 -13.94
CA CYS A 77 -0.37 18.65 -12.76
C CYS A 77 -1.50 17.73 -13.18
N GLU A 78 -1.51 16.51 -12.67
CA GLU A 78 -2.62 15.59 -12.82
C GLU A 78 -2.77 14.73 -11.55
N THR A 79 -3.97 14.20 -11.33
CA THR A 79 -4.19 13.25 -10.24
C THR A 79 -3.63 11.88 -10.63
N PRO A 80 -3.22 11.04 -9.66
CA PRO A 80 -2.83 9.65 -9.95
C PRO A 80 -3.92 8.88 -10.72
N ALA A 81 -5.19 9.16 -10.47
CA ALA A 81 -6.31 8.56 -11.21
C ALA A 81 -6.31 8.94 -12.70
N ASN A 82 -6.06 10.20 -13.04
CA ASN A 82 -5.96 10.64 -14.43
C ASN A 82 -4.72 10.06 -15.11
N MET A 83 -3.61 10.00 -14.38
CA MET A 83 -2.37 9.37 -14.85
C MET A 83 -2.60 7.88 -15.16
N ILE A 84 -3.25 7.14 -14.25
CA ILE A 84 -3.64 5.74 -14.46
C ILE A 84 -4.49 5.62 -15.73
N ALA A 85 -5.55 6.45 -15.87
CA ALA A 85 -6.43 6.37 -17.03
C ALA A 85 -5.71 6.64 -18.37
N ARG A 86 -4.71 7.52 -18.35
CA ARG A 86 -3.90 7.86 -19.52
C ARG A 86 -2.90 6.77 -19.87
N ASN A 87 -2.28 6.16 -18.85
CA ASN A 87 -1.26 5.13 -19.03
C ASN A 87 -1.84 3.71 -19.08
N ASN A 88 -3.12 3.50 -18.82
CA ASN A 88 -3.72 2.16 -18.91
C ASN A 88 -4.25 1.88 -20.33
N TRP A 89 -3.52 1.09 -21.11
CA TRP A 89 -3.85 0.73 -22.49
C TRP A 89 -3.40 -0.69 -22.83
N VAL A 90 -3.79 -1.22 -24.00
CA VAL A 90 -3.55 -2.62 -24.37
C VAL A 90 -2.05 -2.93 -24.41
N GLY A 91 -1.57 -3.76 -23.47
CA GLY A 91 -0.16 -4.10 -23.33
C GLY A 91 0.58 -3.32 -22.24
N HIS A 92 -0.10 -2.38 -21.57
CA HIS A 92 0.40 -1.64 -20.42
C HIS A 92 -0.72 -1.45 -19.40
N GLU A 93 -0.81 -2.39 -18.46
CA GLU A 93 -1.85 -2.42 -17.42
C GLU A 93 -1.32 -1.82 -16.12
N VAL A 94 -1.96 -0.77 -15.64
CA VAL A 94 -1.54 -0.11 -14.40
C VAL A 94 -2.21 -0.79 -13.21
N VAL A 95 -1.43 -1.50 -12.39
CA VAL A 95 -1.92 -2.21 -11.20
C VAL A 95 -2.17 -1.25 -10.03
N GLY A 96 -1.37 -0.18 -9.91
CA GLY A 96 -1.51 0.82 -8.87
C GLY A 96 -0.57 2.01 -9.08
N ALA A 97 -0.92 3.15 -8.48
CA ALA A 97 -0.08 4.35 -8.53
C ALA A 97 -0.28 5.22 -7.27
N THR A 98 0.73 6.01 -6.95
CA THR A 98 0.71 7.01 -5.87
C THR A 98 1.33 8.32 -6.35
N ASN A 99 1.13 9.42 -5.62
CA ASN A 99 1.88 10.64 -5.86
C ASN A 99 3.37 10.42 -5.52
N GLY A 100 4.26 11.08 -6.28
CA GLY A 100 5.71 10.90 -6.15
C GLY A 100 6.40 12.02 -5.37
N ASP A 101 6.63 13.16 -6.03
CA ASP A 101 7.49 14.25 -5.52
C ASP A 101 6.70 15.49 -5.09
N PHE A 102 7.39 16.42 -4.43
CA PHE A 102 6.97 17.81 -4.27
C PHE A 102 7.09 18.55 -5.61
N PHE A 103 6.09 19.38 -5.92
CA PHE A 103 6.07 20.19 -7.14
C PHE A 103 5.68 21.63 -6.80
N ALA A 104 6.10 22.57 -7.67
CA ALA A 104 5.89 24.02 -7.52
C ALA A 104 4.67 24.52 -8.31
#